data_AF-A0A1I4HNR3-F1
#
_entry.id   AF-A0A1I4HNR3-F1
#
_cell.length_a   1.000
_cell.length_b   1.000
_cell.length_c   1.000
_cell.angle_alpha   90.00
_cell.angle_beta   90.00
_cell.angle_gamma   90.00
#
_symmetry.space_group_name_H-M   'P 1'
#
loop_
_entity.id
_entity.type
_entity.pdbx_description
1 polymer ?
#
loop_
_entity_poly.entity_id
_entity_poly.type
_entity_poly.pdbx_seq_one_letter_code
_entity_poly.pdbx_strand_id
1 'polypeptide(L)'
;MTTVFIAGSINIKHLHAKAQTRMMNIVVGDYAVLVGDADGVDTAIQKFLHENGARNTTVYCAGGKPRNNIGGWPVHGVTSYHPKGSRAYFTAKDIEMAEAADVGLMIWDAKSTGTLSNVIELLSRKKNSLVFLDKEKQFHKVSNIDELEALVGRMADADRMKADSKIGLLDRIAALRSRALQMDILQRTAEALSLDD
;
A
#
# COMPACT_ATOMS: atom_id res chain seq x y z
N MET A 1 -14.40 -7.36 10.67
CA MET A 1 -13.02 -7.41 11.17
C MET A 1 -12.18 -6.60 10.20
N THR A 2 -11.45 -5.59 10.67
CA THR A 2 -10.66 -4.73 9.77
C THR A 2 -9.44 -5.49 9.25
N THR A 3 -9.18 -5.40 7.95
CA THR A 3 -8.04 -6.01 7.26
C THR A 3 -7.04 -4.92 6.86
N VAL A 4 -5.78 -5.09 7.25
CA VAL A 4 -4.71 -4.12 7.03
C VAL A 4 -3.68 -4.70 6.07
N PHE A 5 -3.48 -4.03 4.94
CA PHE A 5 -2.37 -4.32 4.03
C PHE A 5 -1.12 -3.59 4.53
N ILE A 6 -0.09 -4.33 4.96
CA ILE A 6 1.19 -3.76 5.40
C ILE A 6 2.28 -4.13 4.40
N ALA A 7 2.95 -3.12 3.83
CA ALA A 7 4.03 -3.31 2.88
C ALA A 7 5.04 -2.15 2.94
N GLY A 8 6.12 -2.24 2.17
CA GLY A 8 7.05 -1.12 2.06
C GLY A 8 8.24 -1.33 1.15
N SER A 9 9.20 -0.42 1.25
CA SER A 9 10.36 -0.38 0.37
C SER A 9 11.31 -1.55 0.63
N ILE A 10 11.74 -2.24 -0.45
CA ILE A 10 12.72 -3.34 -0.36
C ILE A 10 14.07 -2.92 0.25
N ASN A 11 14.41 -1.63 0.16
CA ASN A 11 15.66 -1.05 0.68
C ASN A 11 15.65 -0.82 2.19
N ILE A 12 14.47 -0.78 2.84
CA ILE A 12 14.38 -0.60 4.28
C ILE A 12 14.43 -1.99 4.93
N LYS A 13 15.47 -2.25 5.73
CA LYS A 13 15.71 -3.55 6.39
C LYS A 13 15.35 -3.55 7.87
N HIS A 14 15.20 -2.36 8.45
CA HIS A 14 14.88 -2.17 9.87
C HIS A 14 13.70 -1.21 9.99
N LEU A 15 12.71 -1.60 10.78
CA LEU A 15 11.52 -0.79 11.02
C LEU A 15 11.79 0.20 12.15
N HIS A 16 11.53 1.47 11.92
CA HIS A 16 11.65 2.49 12.95
C HIS A 16 10.65 2.26 14.09
N ALA A 17 11.01 2.63 15.33
CA ALA A 17 10.18 2.43 16.51
C ALA A 17 8.74 2.95 16.35
N LYS A 18 8.55 4.13 15.75
CA LYS A 18 7.19 4.66 15.47
C LYS A 18 6.35 3.76 14.55
N ALA A 19 6.97 3.15 13.55
CA ALA A 19 6.30 2.18 12.67
C ALA A 19 5.96 0.90 13.44
N GLN A 20 6.88 0.43 14.28
CA GLN A 20 6.65 -0.71 15.19
C GLN A 20 5.49 -0.45 16.17
N THR A 21 5.44 0.73 16.81
CA THR A 21 4.33 1.11 17.69
C THR A 21 3.00 1.08 16.93
N ARG A 22 2.96 1.59 15.69
CA ARG A 22 1.75 1.54 14.88
C ARG A 22 1.33 0.11 14.53
N MET A 23 2.28 -0.76 14.20
CA MET A 23 2.00 -2.18 13.97
C MET A 23 1.59 -2.90 15.26
N MET A 24 2.12 -2.54 16.42
CA MET A 24 1.70 -3.13 17.68
C MET A 24 0.22 -2.85 17.97
N ASN A 25 -0.27 -1.65 17.63
CA ASN A 25 -1.70 -1.36 17.72
C ASN A 25 -2.55 -2.27 16.82
N ILE A 26 -2.01 -2.70 15.68
CA ILE A 26 -2.67 -3.63 14.76
C ILE A 26 -2.72 -5.04 15.39
N VAL A 27 -1.63 -5.47 16.00
CA VAL A 27 -1.54 -6.76 16.70
C VAL A 27 -2.47 -6.80 17.92
N VAL A 28 -2.43 -5.78 18.78
CA VAL A 28 -3.29 -5.69 19.97
C VAL A 28 -4.76 -5.58 19.60
N GLY A 29 -5.07 -4.91 18.49
CA GLY A 29 -6.43 -4.80 17.96
C GLY A 29 -6.95 -6.07 17.26
N ASP A 30 -6.13 -7.13 17.16
CA ASP A 30 -6.43 -8.39 16.47
C ASP A 30 -6.95 -8.20 15.03
N TYR A 31 -6.42 -7.20 14.32
CA TYR A 31 -6.77 -6.97 12.93
C TYR A 31 -6.17 -8.06 12.03
N ALA A 32 -6.86 -8.35 10.93
CA ALA A 32 -6.28 -9.19 9.88
C ALA A 32 -5.14 -8.43 9.20
N VAL A 33 -4.03 -9.12 8.93
CA VAL A 33 -2.87 -8.55 8.25
C VAL A 33 -2.60 -9.28 6.96
N LEU A 34 -2.52 -8.52 5.86
CA LEU A 34 -2.03 -8.99 4.58
C LEU A 34 -0.61 -8.44 4.39
N VAL A 35 0.36 -9.33 4.14
CA VAL A 35 1.76 -8.97 3.94
C VAL A 35 2.34 -9.73 2.76
N GLY A 36 3.23 -9.10 2.01
CA GLY A 36 3.93 -9.76 0.92
C GLY A 36 5.07 -10.65 1.39
N ASP A 37 5.61 -11.41 0.44
CA ASP A 37 6.78 -12.28 0.62
C ASP A 37 8.12 -11.67 0.14
N ALA A 38 8.20 -10.35 -0.10
CA ALA A 38 9.42 -9.75 -0.62
C ALA A 38 10.52 -9.60 0.46
N ASP A 39 11.74 -9.28 0.02
CA ASP A 39 12.78 -8.84 0.96
C ASP A 39 12.50 -7.41 1.45
N GLY A 40 13.25 -6.96 2.47
CA GLY A 40 13.12 -5.59 2.96
C GLY A 40 12.04 -5.47 4.01
N VAL A 41 11.15 -4.50 3.81
CA VAL A 41 10.07 -4.22 4.75
C VAL A 41 9.19 -5.43 4.98
N ASP A 42 8.81 -6.18 3.93
CA ASP A 42 7.97 -7.37 4.04
C ASP A 42 8.56 -8.39 5.03
N THR A 43 9.84 -8.74 4.87
CA THR A 43 10.56 -9.61 5.82
C THR A 43 10.59 -9.02 7.23
N ALA A 44 10.84 -7.71 7.37
CA ALA A 44 10.92 -7.06 8.67
C ALA A 44 9.55 -7.00 9.37
N ILE A 45 8.46 -6.80 8.61
CA ILE A 45 7.08 -6.86 9.10
C ILE A 45 6.79 -8.28 9.56
N GLN A 46 7.06 -9.30 8.74
CA GLN A 46 6.85 -10.69 9.12
C GLN A 46 7.62 -11.04 10.40
N LYS A 47 8.88 -10.63 10.52
CA LYS A 47 9.65 -10.85 11.75
C LYS A 47 8.96 -10.19 12.96
N PHE A 48 8.60 -8.91 12.85
CA PHE A 48 7.92 -8.17 13.91
C PHE A 48 6.59 -8.82 14.33
N LEU A 49 5.76 -9.20 13.36
CA LEU A 49 4.46 -9.83 13.61
C LEU A 49 4.62 -11.19 14.31
N HIS A 50 5.60 -11.99 13.89
CA HIS A 50 5.88 -13.28 14.50
C HIS A 50 6.35 -13.12 15.95
N GLU A 51 7.31 -12.21 16.20
CA GLU A 51 7.85 -11.94 17.55
C GLU A 51 6.79 -11.40 18.52
N ASN A 52 5.76 -10.72 18.01
CA ASN A 52 4.67 -10.16 18.80
C ASN A 52 3.39 -11.03 18.79
N GLY A 53 3.48 -12.27 18.28
CA GLY A 53 2.38 -13.25 18.38
C GLY A 53 1.15 -12.94 17.53
N ALA A 54 1.29 -12.23 16.41
CA ALA A 54 0.19 -11.96 15.49
C ALA A 54 -0.35 -13.26 14.88
N ARG A 55 -1.64 -13.54 15.10
CA ARG A 55 -2.29 -14.80 14.69
C ARG A 55 -2.98 -14.69 13.34
N ASN A 56 -3.53 -13.52 13.05
CA ASN A 56 -4.39 -13.30 11.90
C ASN A 56 -3.61 -12.67 10.73
N THR A 57 -2.56 -13.34 10.29
CA THR A 57 -1.69 -12.87 9.19
C THR A 57 -1.84 -13.82 8.00
N THR A 58 -1.89 -13.28 6.79
CA THR A 58 -1.83 -14.04 5.53
C THR A 58 -0.69 -13.51 4.66
N VAL A 59 0.16 -14.42 4.17
CA VAL A 59 1.29 -14.08 3.30
C VAL A 59 0.87 -14.20 1.84
N TYR A 60 1.02 -13.12 1.07
CA TYR A 60 0.75 -13.10 -0.36
C TYR A 60 2.03 -13.26 -1.15
N CYS A 61 2.03 -14.20 -2.09
CA CYS A 61 3.13 -14.44 -3.01
C CYS A 61 2.65 -14.55 -4.46
N ALA A 62 3.54 -14.21 -5.40
CA ALA A 62 3.29 -14.41 -6.82
C ALA A 62 3.61 -15.86 -7.20
N GLY A 63 2.59 -16.65 -7.52
CA GLY A 63 2.67 -18.11 -7.69
C GLY A 63 2.41 -18.87 -6.39
N GLY A 64 2.72 -20.17 -6.38
CA GLY A 64 2.33 -21.07 -5.28
C GLY A 64 3.30 -21.20 -4.11
N LYS A 65 4.50 -20.61 -4.17
CA LYS A 65 5.50 -20.73 -3.10
C LYS A 65 6.07 -19.35 -2.73
N PRO A 66 5.94 -18.91 -1.46
CA PRO A 66 6.47 -17.63 -1.03
C PRO A 66 8.00 -17.72 -0.88
N ARG A 67 8.69 -16.61 -1.09
CA ARG A 67 10.13 -16.50 -0.82
C ARG A 67 10.42 -16.54 0.67
N ASN A 68 9.57 -15.90 1.47
CA ASN A 68 9.65 -15.91 2.92
C ASN A 68 8.25 -16.07 3.55
N ASN A 69 8.21 -16.79 4.67
CA ASN A 69 7.05 -16.91 5.55
C ASN A 69 7.56 -17.22 6.96
N ILE A 70 8.00 -16.19 7.67
CA ILE A 70 8.69 -16.35 8.96
C ILE A 70 7.76 -16.97 10.01
N GLY A 71 6.50 -16.55 10.05
CA GLY A 71 5.55 -17.00 11.05
C GLY A 71 4.81 -18.30 10.71
N GLY A 72 5.08 -18.92 9.56
CA GLY A 72 4.38 -20.13 9.13
C GLY A 72 2.88 -19.91 8.90
N TRP A 73 2.49 -18.70 8.50
CA TRP A 73 1.09 -18.31 8.31
C TRP A 73 0.48 -18.91 7.04
N PRO A 74 -0.87 -18.90 6.91
CA PRO A 74 -1.54 -19.18 5.64
C PRO A 74 -0.96 -18.38 4.48
N VAL A 75 -0.84 -19.03 3.33
CA VAL A 75 -0.28 -18.44 2.10
C VAL A 75 -1.40 -18.30 1.08
N HIS A 76 -1.53 -17.09 0.53
CA HIS A 76 -2.38 -16.81 -0.63
C HIS A 76 -1.50 -16.64 -1.88
N GLY A 77 -1.54 -17.65 -2.75
CA GLY A 77 -0.76 -17.67 -3.99
C GLY A 77 -1.53 -17.05 -5.14
N VAL A 78 -1.00 -15.98 -5.72
CA VAL A 78 -1.63 -15.27 -6.84
C VAL A 78 -1.09 -15.77 -8.16
N THR A 79 -1.97 -16.31 -9.01
CA THR A 79 -1.59 -16.76 -10.35
C THR A 79 -1.59 -15.57 -11.31
N SER A 80 -0.42 -15.24 -11.84
CA SER A 80 -0.28 -14.22 -12.87
C SER A 80 0.05 -14.86 -14.21
N TYR A 81 -0.67 -14.45 -15.26
CA TYR A 81 -0.40 -14.83 -16.65
C TYR A 81 0.77 -14.03 -17.26
N HIS A 82 1.33 -13.07 -16.52
CA HIS A 82 2.50 -12.33 -16.96
C HIS A 82 3.77 -13.18 -16.85
N PRO A 83 4.82 -12.89 -17.65
CA PRO A 83 6.08 -13.60 -17.57
C PRO A 83 6.65 -13.61 -16.15
N LYS A 84 7.05 -14.79 -15.65
CA LYS A 84 7.70 -14.92 -14.34
C LYS A 84 8.90 -13.98 -14.25
N GLY A 85 8.99 -13.24 -13.14
CA GLY A 85 10.06 -12.25 -12.94
C GLY A 85 9.78 -10.87 -13.51
N SER A 86 8.71 -10.70 -14.31
CA SER A 86 8.28 -9.37 -14.76
C SER A 86 7.69 -8.56 -13.59
N ARG A 87 7.68 -7.22 -13.74
CA ARG A 87 7.03 -6.36 -12.75
C ARG A 87 5.54 -6.71 -12.60
N ALA A 88 4.84 -6.88 -13.71
CA ALA A 88 3.41 -7.20 -13.71
C ALA A 88 3.12 -8.52 -12.98
N TYR A 89 4.03 -9.50 -13.07
CA TYR A 89 3.95 -10.74 -12.30
C TYR A 89 4.00 -10.48 -10.78
N PHE A 90 4.90 -9.62 -10.30
CA PHE A 90 4.99 -9.30 -8.87
C PHE A 90 3.90 -8.33 -8.39
N THR A 91 3.43 -7.43 -9.24
CA THR A 91 2.37 -6.47 -8.89
C THR A 91 1.00 -7.14 -8.80
N ALA A 92 0.77 -8.27 -9.46
CA ALA A 92 -0.51 -8.99 -9.39
C ALA A 92 -0.94 -9.31 -7.96
N LYS A 93 -0.01 -9.79 -7.12
CA LYS A 93 -0.31 -10.04 -5.70
C LYS A 93 -0.58 -8.77 -4.89
N ASP A 94 0.08 -7.67 -5.25
CA ASP A 94 -0.09 -6.39 -4.55
C ASP A 94 -1.47 -5.79 -4.86
N ILE A 95 -1.96 -5.98 -6.08
CA ILE A 95 -3.32 -5.61 -6.50
C ILE A 95 -4.35 -6.41 -5.69
N GLU A 96 -4.18 -7.73 -5.56
CA GLU A 96 -5.09 -8.56 -4.74
C GLU A 96 -5.04 -8.18 -3.25
N MET A 97 -3.87 -7.87 -2.69
CA MET A 97 -3.78 -7.37 -1.31
C MET A 97 -4.51 -6.03 -1.12
N ALA A 98 -4.36 -5.09 -2.07
CA ALA A 98 -5.07 -3.83 -2.03
C ALA A 98 -6.59 -4.00 -2.22
N GLU A 99 -7.01 -5.02 -2.97
CA GLU A 99 -8.42 -5.39 -3.14
C GLU A 99 -9.02 -6.00 -1.87
N ALA A 100 -8.29 -6.86 -1.17
CA ALA A 100 -8.76 -7.56 0.02
C ALA A 100 -8.68 -6.72 1.31
N ALA A 101 -7.79 -5.74 1.39
CA ALA A 101 -7.62 -4.93 2.60
C ALA A 101 -8.67 -3.81 2.73
N ASP A 102 -8.95 -3.35 3.94
CA ASP A 102 -9.77 -2.15 4.20
C ASP A 102 -8.90 -0.88 4.24
N VAL A 103 -7.67 -1.00 4.75
CA VAL A 103 -6.73 0.11 4.89
C VAL A 103 -5.29 -0.35 4.62
N GLY A 104 -4.42 0.60 4.28
CA GLY A 104 -2.98 0.35 4.09
C GLY A 104 -2.10 0.96 5.18
N LEU A 105 -1.00 0.28 5.52
CA LEU A 105 0.14 0.82 6.26
C LEU A 105 1.41 0.61 5.42
N MET A 106 1.98 1.72 4.93
CA MET A 106 3.09 1.67 3.97
C MET A 106 4.36 2.25 4.59
N ILE A 107 5.44 1.47 4.67
CA ILE A 107 6.76 1.96 5.12
C ILE A 107 7.60 2.33 3.90
N TRP A 108 7.85 3.62 3.69
CA TRP A 108 8.36 4.14 2.43
C TRP A 108 9.62 4.97 2.59
N ASP A 109 10.52 4.86 1.61
CA ASP A 109 11.80 5.59 1.53
C ASP A 109 11.74 6.84 0.63
N ALA A 110 10.55 7.24 0.16
CA ALA A 110 10.33 8.24 -0.90
C ALA A 110 10.98 7.89 -2.25
N LYS A 111 11.28 6.60 -2.51
CA LYS A 111 11.93 6.14 -3.75
C LYS A 111 11.27 4.92 -4.37
N SER A 112 10.79 3.99 -3.55
CA SER A 112 10.19 2.74 -4.01
C SER A 112 8.93 3.01 -4.84
N THR A 113 9.00 2.73 -6.14
CA THR A 113 7.84 2.84 -7.04
C THR A 113 6.81 1.76 -6.76
N GLY A 114 7.20 0.59 -6.25
CA GLY A 114 6.28 -0.47 -5.85
C GLY A 114 5.40 -0.03 -4.68
N THR A 115 6.01 0.52 -3.62
CA THR A 115 5.27 1.02 -2.46
C THR A 115 4.36 2.18 -2.82
N LEU A 116 4.83 3.12 -3.67
CA LEU A 116 3.98 4.19 -4.18
C LEU A 116 2.82 3.65 -5.03
N SER A 117 3.05 2.60 -5.83
CA SER A 117 1.99 1.94 -6.59
C SER A 117 0.91 1.35 -5.68
N ASN A 118 1.29 0.76 -4.55
CA ASN A 118 0.34 0.23 -3.56
C ASN A 118 -0.52 1.33 -2.94
N VAL A 119 0.07 2.49 -2.64
CA VAL A 119 -0.67 3.68 -2.17
C VAL A 119 -1.67 4.15 -3.23
N ILE A 120 -1.24 4.26 -4.48
CA ILE A 120 -2.09 4.67 -5.61
C ILE A 120 -3.23 3.67 -5.83
N GLU A 121 -2.94 2.37 -5.76
CA GLU A 121 -3.92 1.29 -5.93
C GLU A 121 -5.00 1.36 -4.85
N LEU A 122 -4.62 1.47 -3.57
CA LEU A 122 -5.56 1.66 -2.47
C LEU A 122 -6.42 2.92 -2.67
N LEU A 123 -5.80 4.06 -3.01
CA LEU A 123 -6.55 5.30 -3.22
C LEU A 123 -7.54 5.18 -4.38
N SER A 124 -7.15 4.53 -5.48
CA SER A 124 -8.03 4.29 -6.63
C SER A 124 -9.27 3.46 -6.27
N ARG A 125 -9.15 2.63 -5.22
CA ARG A 125 -10.22 1.82 -4.65
C ARG A 125 -10.95 2.52 -3.50
N LYS A 126 -10.71 3.83 -3.30
CA LYS A 126 -11.26 4.65 -2.22
C LYS A 126 -10.91 4.14 -0.82
N LYS A 127 -9.73 3.53 -0.68
CA LYS A 127 -9.21 3.00 0.59
C LYS A 127 -8.09 3.88 1.12
N ASN A 128 -8.11 4.11 2.43
CA ASN A 128 -7.12 4.97 3.07
C ASN A 128 -5.80 4.22 3.27
N SER A 129 -4.70 4.95 3.18
CA SER A 129 -3.39 4.44 3.59
C SER A 129 -2.69 5.41 4.53
N LEU A 130 -1.93 4.85 5.47
CA LEU A 130 -1.03 5.58 6.34
C LEU A 130 0.40 5.26 5.91
N VAL A 131 1.12 6.27 5.42
CA VAL A 131 2.47 6.11 4.89
C VAL A 131 3.48 6.61 5.91
N PHE A 132 4.29 5.72 6.46
CA PHE A 132 5.45 6.08 7.27
C PHE A 132 6.63 6.40 6.35
N LEU A 133 7.02 7.67 6.32
CA LEU A 133 8.17 8.11 5.55
C LEU A 133 9.46 7.97 6.37
N ASP A 134 10.31 7.02 6.00
CA ASP A 134 11.47 6.64 6.79
C ASP A 134 12.52 7.75 6.87
N LYS A 135 12.65 8.63 5.87
CA LYS A 135 13.58 9.76 5.96
C LYS A 135 13.15 10.79 7.02
N GLU A 136 11.85 11.05 7.12
CA GLU A 136 11.28 12.09 8.00
C GLU A 136 10.87 11.54 9.37
N LYS A 137 10.76 10.21 9.51
CA LYS A 137 10.23 9.52 10.70
C LYS A 137 8.83 10.03 11.09
N GLN A 138 8.01 10.29 10.08
CA GLN A 138 6.65 10.83 10.19
C GLN A 138 5.65 10.00 9.39
N PHE A 139 4.40 10.04 9.83
CA PHE A 139 3.29 9.43 9.12
C PHE A 139 2.55 10.48 8.30
N HIS A 140 2.22 10.11 7.07
CA HIS A 140 1.41 10.89 6.14
C HIS A 140 0.17 10.07 5.80
N LYS A 141 -1.01 10.64 6.04
CA LYS A 141 -2.28 10.00 5.62
C LYS A 141 -2.48 10.26 4.14
N VAL A 142 -2.95 9.26 3.40
CA VAL A 142 -3.41 9.38 2.02
C VAL A 142 -4.80 8.76 1.91
N SER A 143 -5.78 9.63 1.70
CA SER A 143 -7.21 9.37 1.57
C SER A 143 -7.84 10.15 0.41
N ASN A 144 -7.12 11.10 -0.17
CA ASN A 144 -7.53 11.86 -1.35
C ASN A 144 -6.33 12.16 -2.24
N ILE A 145 -6.61 12.77 -3.40
CA ILE A 145 -5.59 13.06 -4.41
C ILE A 145 -4.59 14.14 -3.96
N ASP A 146 -5.01 15.13 -3.18
CA ASP A 146 -4.12 16.21 -2.74
C ASP A 146 -3.11 15.70 -1.70
N GLU A 147 -3.53 14.79 -0.82
CA GLU A 147 -2.65 14.09 0.10
C GLU A 147 -1.65 13.18 -0.64
N LEU A 148 -2.07 12.54 -1.75
CA LEU A 148 -1.15 11.78 -2.60
C LEU A 148 -0.13 12.69 -3.29
N GLU A 149 -0.55 13.83 -3.85
CA GLU A 149 0.36 14.80 -4.46
C GLU A 149 1.35 15.37 -3.45
N ALA A 150 0.89 15.69 -2.23
CA ALA A 150 1.75 16.12 -1.14
C ALA A 150 2.80 15.05 -0.78
N LEU A 151 2.41 13.76 -0.80
CA LEU A 151 3.32 12.64 -0.58
C LEU A 151 4.35 12.51 -1.72
N VAL A 152 3.92 12.63 -2.97
CA VAL A 152 4.81 12.63 -4.16
C VAL A 152 5.74 13.85 -4.15
N GLY A 153 5.31 14.96 -3.57
CA GLY A 153 6.11 16.15 -3.30
C GLY A 153 7.36 15.86 -2.44
N ARG A 154 7.35 14.79 -1.63
CA ARG A 154 8.47 14.36 -0.77
C ARG A 154 9.58 13.61 -1.50
N MET A 155 9.32 13.16 -2.72
CA MET A 155 10.32 12.51 -3.56
C MET A 155 11.33 13.54 -4.10
N ALA A 156 12.58 13.13 -4.31
CA ALA A 156 13.53 13.93 -5.08
C ALA A 156 13.13 13.94 -6.58
N ASP A 157 13.50 14.99 -7.32
CA ASP A 157 13.15 15.12 -8.75
C ASP A 157 13.56 13.89 -9.58
N ALA A 158 14.78 13.40 -9.39
CA ALA A 158 15.27 12.21 -10.08
C ALA A 158 14.43 10.95 -9.76
N ASP A 159 14.00 10.80 -8.51
CA ASP A 159 13.15 9.69 -8.09
C ASP A 159 11.72 9.83 -8.63
N ARG A 160 11.18 11.07 -8.73
CA ARG A 160 9.90 11.36 -9.38
C ARG A 160 9.93 11.03 -10.87
N MET A 161 10.94 11.49 -11.60
CA MET A 161 11.11 11.21 -13.03
C MET A 161 11.23 9.70 -13.28
N LYS A 162 11.98 9.00 -12.41
CA LYS A 162 12.09 7.55 -12.46
C LYS A 162 10.77 6.85 -12.15
N ALA A 163 10.01 7.35 -11.19
CA ALA A 163 8.68 6.83 -10.91
C ALA A 163 7.75 7.03 -12.12
N ASP A 164 7.76 8.21 -12.72
CA ASP A 164 6.95 8.50 -13.89
C ASP A 164 7.27 7.58 -15.06
N SER A 165 8.55 7.46 -15.43
CA SER A 165 9.01 6.54 -16.47
C SER A 165 8.65 5.07 -16.19
N LYS A 166 8.62 4.65 -14.91
CA LYS A 166 8.38 3.25 -14.54
C LYS A 166 6.90 2.90 -14.41
N ILE A 167 6.07 3.77 -13.87
CA ILE A 167 4.69 3.45 -13.51
C ILE A 167 3.66 4.39 -14.12
N GLY A 168 4.07 5.38 -14.93
CA GLY A 168 3.19 6.43 -15.44
C GLY A 168 2.60 7.25 -14.31
N LEU A 169 3.45 7.73 -13.41
CA LEU A 169 3.05 8.40 -12.17
C LEU A 169 2.16 9.61 -12.44
N LEU A 170 2.57 10.48 -13.37
CA LEU A 170 1.83 11.69 -13.71
C LEU A 170 0.47 11.36 -14.32
N ASP A 171 0.44 10.40 -15.24
CA ASP A 171 -0.81 9.93 -15.86
C ASP A 171 -1.78 9.33 -14.83
N ARG A 172 -1.27 8.55 -13.87
CA ARG A 172 -2.06 7.97 -12.77
C ARG A 172 -2.64 9.06 -11.86
N ILE A 173 -1.84 10.06 -11.51
CA ILE A 173 -2.30 11.21 -10.69
C ILE A 173 -3.37 12.00 -11.45
N ALA A 174 -3.14 12.30 -12.73
CA ALA A 174 -4.11 13.01 -13.58
C ALA A 174 -5.44 12.24 -13.69
N ALA A 175 -5.39 10.92 -13.89
CA ALA A 175 -6.58 10.07 -13.94
C ALA A 175 -7.34 10.02 -12.60
N LEU A 176 -6.63 10.00 -11.47
CA LEU A 176 -7.26 10.09 -10.15
C LEU A 176 -7.90 11.45 -9.91
N ARG A 177 -7.21 12.54 -10.26
CA ARG A 177 -7.73 13.91 -10.13
C ARG A 177 -8.99 14.12 -10.97
N SER A 178 -8.97 13.67 -12.23
CA SER A 178 -10.13 13.76 -13.12
C SER A 178 -11.33 13.01 -12.54
N ARG A 179 -11.13 11.78 -12.03
CA ARG A 179 -12.20 11.00 -11.37
C ARG A 179 -12.73 11.68 -10.11
N ALA A 180 -11.85 12.25 -9.29
CA ALA A 180 -12.25 12.97 -8.07
C ALA A 180 -13.13 14.19 -8.41
N LEU A 181 -12.74 14.97 -9.42
CA LEU A 181 -13.51 16.12 -9.88
C LEU A 181 -14.88 15.71 -10.45
N GLN A 182 -14.93 14.65 -11.26
CA GLN A 182 -16.19 14.13 -11.80
C GLN A 182 -17.15 13.70 -10.68
N MET A 183 -16.65 13.01 -9.65
CA MET A 183 -17.46 12.60 -8.51
C MET A 183 -17.98 13.77 -7.70
N ASP A 184 -17.16 14.79 -7.44
CA ASP A 184 -17.57 16.01 -6.74
C ASP A 184 -18.69 16.75 -7.52
N ILE A 185 -18.57 16.86 -8.85
CA ILE A 185 -19.61 17.44 -9.71
C ILE A 185 -20.91 16.63 -9.63
N LEU A 186 -20.83 15.30 -9.75
CA LEU A 186 -22.00 14.42 -9.67
C LEU A 186 -22.71 14.54 -8.32
N GLN A 187 -21.94 14.59 -7.23
CA GLN A 187 -22.49 14.68 -5.88
C GLN A 187 -23.21 16.01 -5.64
N ARG A 188 -22.59 17.13 -6.04
CA ARG A 188 -23.24 18.47 -5.97
C ARG A 188 -24.51 18.55 -6.82
N THR A 189 -24.51 17.89 -7.99
CA THR A 189 -25.68 17.85 -8.86
C THR A 189 -26.82 17.05 -8.22
N ALA A 190 -26.51 15.91 -7.59
CA ALA A 190 -27.49 15.11 -6.87
C ALA A 190 -28.07 15.85 -5.65
N GLU A 191 -27.21 16.54 -4.88
CA GLU A 191 -27.63 17.34 -3.74
C GLU A 191 -28.56 18.49 -4.15
N ALA A 192 -28.24 19.19 -5.25
CA ALA A 192 -29.10 20.27 -5.78
C ALA A 192 -30.48 19.75 -6.21
N LEU A 193 -30.54 18.60 -6.89
CA LEU A 193 -31.80 17.99 -7.31
C LEU A 193 -32.65 17.48 -6.12
N SER A 194 -32.02 17.08 -5.02
CA SER A 194 -32.73 16.62 -3.81
C SER A 194 -33.28 17.72 -2.92
N LEU A 195 -32.94 18.99 -3.19
CA LEU A 195 -33.43 20.16 -2.45
C LEU A 195 -34.67 20.79 -3.10
N ASP A 196 -35.01 20.36 -4.32
CA ASP A 196 -36.16 20.83 -5.10
C ASP A 196 -37.42 19.92 -4.94
N ASP A 197 -37.32 18.83 -4.16
CA ASP A 197 -38.41 17.90 -3.77
C ASP A 197 -38.78 18.06 -2.27
#